data_AF-A0AA91GXB8-F1
#
_entry.id   AF-A0AA91GXB8-F1
#
_cell.length_a   1.000
_cell.length_b   1.000
_cell.length_c   1.000
_cell.angle_alpha   90.00
_cell.angle_beta   90.00
_cell.angle_gamma   90.00
#
_symmetry.space_group_name_H-M   'P 1'
#
loop_
_entity.id
_entity.type
_entity.pdbx_description
1 polymer ?
#
loop_
_entity_poly.entity_id
_entity_poly.type
_entity_poly.pdbx_seq_one_letter_code
_entity_poly.pdbx_strand_id
1 'polypeptide(L)' 'MSQPSLLQRGSTGADVERLQGELSQLGYQVAVDGIFGEATDKAVKKFQQDHNLTVDGIVGPQTGRQLGAALA' A
#
# COMPACT_ATOMS: atom_id res chain seq x y z
N MET A 1 -1.82 -12.79 16.43
CA MET A 1 -2.84 -11.74 16.30
C MET A 1 -2.13 -10.47 15.87
N SER A 2 -1.92 -10.28 14.57
CA SER A 2 -1.22 -9.10 14.06
C SER A 2 -2.25 -7.99 13.92
N GLN A 3 -2.05 -6.88 14.65
CA GLN A 3 -2.88 -5.70 14.58
C GLN A 3 -2.94 -5.18 13.14
N PRO A 4 -4.04 -4.55 12.70
CA PRO A 4 -4.07 -3.86 11.41
C PRO A 4 -3.06 -2.70 11.48
N SER A 5 -1.82 -2.95 11.03
CA SER A 5 -0.79 -1.92 10.92
C SER A 5 -1.24 -0.95 9.85
N LEU A 6 -1.71 0.23 10.28
CA LEU A 6 -1.92 1.38 9.40
C LEU A 6 -0.54 1.77 8.86
N LEU A 7 -0.27 1.43 7.60
CA LEU A 7 0.97 1.85 6.94
C LEU A 7 0.75 3.23 6.34
N GLN A 8 1.65 4.15 6.66
CA GLN A 8 1.59 5.53 6.18
C GLN A 8 3.01 6.05 5.95
N ARG A 9 3.14 7.27 5.44
CA ARG A 9 4.45 7.88 5.23
C ARG A 9 5.29 7.86 6.51
N GLY A 10 6.50 7.33 6.40
CA GLY A 10 7.43 7.12 7.52
C GLY A 10 7.34 5.73 8.17
N SER A 11 6.34 4.90 7.83
CA SER A 11 6.31 3.49 8.20
C SER A 11 7.44 2.73 7.51
N THR A 12 8.00 1.73 8.18
CA THR A 12 9.07 0.89 7.62
C THR A 12 8.92 -0.56 8.08
N GLY A 13 9.45 -1.50 7.30
CA GLY A 13 9.55 -2.93 7.64
C GLY A 13 8.84 -3.85 6.65
N ALA A 14 8.74 -5.13 7.01
CA ALA A 14 8.25 -6.19 6.14
C ALA A 14 6.81 -5.96 5.64
N ASP A 15 5.95 -5.30 6.43
CA ASP A 15 4.60 -4.95 6.00
C ASP A 15 4.61 -3.94 4.84
N VAL A 16 5.56 -2.99 4.85
CA VAL A 16 5.74 -2.02 3.77
C VAL A 16 6.33 -2.70 2.53
N GLU A 17 7.30 -3.60 2.70
CA GLU A 17 7.86 -4.38 1.59
C GLU A 17 6.77 -5.18 0.89
N ARG A 18 5.88 -5.82 1.68
CA ARG A 18 4.74 -6.55 1.14
C ARG A 18 3.83 -5.64 0.32
N LEU A 19 3.41 -4.51 0.90
CA LEU A 19 2.58 -3.52 0.22
C LEU A 19 3.22 -3.02 -1.09
N GLN A 20 4.50 -2.69 -1.06
CA GLN A 20 5.23 -2.22 -2.24
C GLN A 20 5.27 -3.32 -3.32
N GLY A 21 5.48 -4.58 -2.92
CA GLY A 21 5.40 -5.73 -3.83
C GLY A 21 4.02 -5.86 -4.47
N GLU A 22 2.96 -5.77 -3.67
CA GLU A 22 1.57 -5.83 -4.13
C GLU A 22 1.26 -4.69 -5.13
N LEU A 23 1.64 -3.46 -4.81
CA LEU A 23 1.50 -2.31 -5.70
C LEU A 23 2.32 -2.48 -6.99
N SER A 24 3.56 -2.98 -6.90
CA SER A 24 4.39 -3.24 -8.07
C SER A 24 3.78 -4.32 -8.98
N GLN A 25 3.16 -5.36 -8.41
CA GLN A 25 2.47 -6.40 -9.18
C GLN A 25 1.25 -5.86 -9.91
N LEU A 26 0.54 -4.90 -9.31
CA LEU A 26 -0.58 -4.19 -9.95
C LEU A 26 -0.13 -3.18 -11.01
N GLY A 27 1.18 -3.02 -11.23
CA GLY A 27 1.75 -2.12 -12.25
C GLY A 27 2.04 -0.70 -11.76
N TYR A 28 1.97 -0.44 -10.45
CA TYR A 28 2.40 0.84 -9.89
C TYR A 28 3.93 0.91 -9.78
N GLN A 29 4.53 2.02 -10.21
CA GLN A 29 5.96 2.25 -10.04
C GLN A 29 6.28 2.60 -8.58
N VAL A 30 6.71 1.60 -7.82
CA VAL A 30 7.20 1.74 -6.46
C VAL A 30 8.42 0.83 -6.26
N ALA A 31 9.41 1.30 -5.51
CA ALA A 31 10.54 0.48 -5.11
C ALA A 31 10.14 -0.37 -3.89
N VAL A 32 10.54 -1.64 -3.87
CA VAL A 32 10.32 -2.56 -2.74
C VAL A 32 11.54 -2.48 -1.83
N ASP A 33 11.62 -1.41 -1.05
CA ASP A 33 12.73 -1.10 -0.14
C ASP A 33 12.34 -1.18 1.35
N GLY A 34 11.06 -1.44 1.63
CA GLY A 34 10.51 -1.52 2.98
C GLY A 34 10.34 -0.18 3.66
N ILE A 35 10.43 0.93 2.93
CA ILE A 35 10.31 2.29 3.43
C ILE A 35 9.11 2.97 2.75
N PHE A 36 8.16 3.40 3.57
CA PHE A 36 6.99 4.10 3.09
C PHE A 36 7.35 5.57 2.85
N GLY A 37 8.03 5.81 1.73
CA GLY A 37 8.42 7.14 1.26
C GLY A 37 7.33 7.84 0.46
N GLU A 38 7.71 8.94 -0.20
CA GLU A 38 6.81 9.69 -1.07
C GLU A 38 6.35 8.87 -2.30
N ALA A 39 7.23 8.03 -2.85
CA ALA A 39 6.88 7.15 -3.96
C ALA A 39 5.77 6.16 -3.59
N THR A 40 5.91 5.49 -2.44
CA THR A 40 4.90 4.58 -1.90
C THR A 40 3.58 5.31 -1.60
N ASP A 41 3.63 6.49 -0.98
CA ASP A 41 2.44 7.32 -0.73
C ASP A 41 1.68 7.68 -2.02
N LYS A 42 2.40 8.07 -3.07
CA LYS A 42 1.79 8.36 -4.38
C LYS A 42 1.17 7.11 -4.99
N ALA A 43 1.85 5.97 -4.92
CA ALA A 43 1.33 4.69 -5.44
C ALA A 43 0.07 4.24 -4.69
N VAL A 44 0.08 4.31 -3.34
CA VAL A 44 -1.09 4.00 -2.51
C VAL A 44 -2.26 4.90 -2.83
N LYS A 45 -2.06 6.23 -2.90
CA LYS A 45 -3.12 7.16 -3.26
C LYS A 45 -3.71 6.88 -4.63
N LYS A 46 -2.86 6.55 -5.60
CA LYS A 46 -3.30 6.22 -6.96
C LYS A 46 -4.11 4.93 -6.99
N PHE A 47 -3.67 3.91 -6.24
CA PHE A 47 -4.43 2.67 -6.04
C PHE A 47 -5.78 2.93 -5.37
N GLN A 48 -5.79 3.71 -4.28
CA GLN A 48 -7.03 4.08 -3.59
C GLN A 48 -7.98 4.79 -4.56
N GLN A 49 -7.47 5.70 -5.38
CA GLN A 49 -8.28 6.42 -6.37
C GLN A 49 -8.86 5.48 -7.45
N ASP A 50 -8.04 4.56 -7.98
CA ASP A 50 -8.45 3.62 -9.03
C ASP A 50 -9.56 2.67 -8.53
N HIS A 51 -9.46 2.26 -7.27
CA HIS A 51 -10.41 1.36 -6.63
C HIS A 51 -11.54 2.05 -5.86
N ASN A 52 -11.77 3.35 -6.06
CA ASN A 52 -12.81 4.14 -5.38
C ASN A 52 -12.77 4.03 -3.84
N LEU A 53 -11.58 3.93 -3.27
CA LEU A 53 -11.33 4.00 -1.83
C LEU A 53 -11.06 5.46 -1.40
N THR A 54 -11.10 5.70 -0.09
CA THR A 54 -10.66 6.97 0.48
C THR A 54 -9.18 7.19 0.14
N VAL A 55 -8.87 8.29 -0.55
CA VAL A 55 -7.51 8.64 -0.99
C VAL A 55 -6.78 9.40 0.11
N ASP A 56 -6.53 8.72 1.23
CA ASP A 56 -5.84 9.26 2.40
C ASP A 56 -4.33 8.97 2.41
N GLY A 57 -3.85 8.05 1.55
CA GLY A 57 -2.46 7.58 1.53
C GLY A 57 -2.11 6.63 2.69
N ILE A 58 -3.11 6.15 3.42
CA ILE A 58 -2.97 5.25 4.55
C ILE A 58 -3.49 3.87 4.17
N VAL A 59 -2.62 2.87 4.33
CA VAL A 59 -2.99 1.47 4.09
C VAL A 59 -3.57 0.90 5.37
N GLY A 60 -4.89 1.08 5.51
CA GLY A 60 -5.69 0.40 6.52
C GLY A 60 -6.20 -0.98 6.05
N PRO A 61 -7.02 -1.64 6.88
CA PRO A 61 -7.56 -2.96 6.56
C PRO A 61 -8.45 -2.97 5.30
N GLN A 62 -9.09 -1.86 4.94
CA GLN A 62 -9.85 -1.75 3.69
C GLN A 62 -8.92 -1.76 2.47
N THR A 63 -7.87 -0.92 2.49
CA THR A 63 -6.85 -0.87 1.43
C THR A 63 -6.14 -2.21 1.28
N GLY A 64 -5.74 -2.84 2.40
CA GLY A 64 -5.09 -4.15 2.39
C GLY A 64 -5.98 -5.26 1.84
N ARG A 65 -7.29 -5.27 2.18
CA ARG A 65 -8.24 -6.21 1.57
C ARG A 65 -8.37 -6.00 0.07
N GLN A 66 -8.39 -4.74 -0.38
CA GLN A 66 -8.51 -4.43 -1.80
C GLN A 66 -7.25 -4.81 -2.57
N LEU A 67 -6.06 -4.62 -2.00
CA LEU A 67 -4.79 -5.09 -2.59
C LEU A 67 -4.82 -6.60 -2.79
N GLY A 68 -5.20 -7.35 -1.76
CA GLY A 68 -5.36 -8.80 -1.86
C GLY A 68 -6.43 -9.23 -2.88
N ALA A 69 -7.52 -8.48 -3.00
CA ALA A 69 -8.58 -8.75 -3.99
C ALA A 69 -8.16 -8.38 -5.42
N ALA A 70 -7.35 -7.34 -5.61
CA ALA A 70 -6.86 -6.90 -6.91
C ALA A 70 -5.75 -7.81 -7.47
N LEU A 71 -5.09 -8.58 -6.59
CA LEU A 71 -4.07 -9.56 -6.92
C LEU A 71 -4.61 -11.00 -7.09
N ALA A 72 -5.89 -11.22 -6.80
CA ALA A 72 -6.56 -12.50 -6.96
C ALA A 72 -6.99 -12.73 -8.41
#